data_AF-A0A7K3RMK6-F1
#
_entry.id   AF-A0A7K3RMK6-F1
#
_cell.length_a   1.000
_cell.length_b   1.000
_cell.length_c   1.000
_cell.angle_alpha   90.00
_cell.angle_beta   90.00
_cell.angle_gamma   90.00
#
_symmetry.space_group_name_H-M   'P 1'
#
loop_
_entity.id
_entity.type
_entity.pdbx_description
1 polymer ?
#
loop_
_entity_poly.entity_id
_entity_poly.type
_entity_poly.pdbx_seq_one_letter_code
_entity_poly.pdbx_strand_id
1 'polypeptide(L)'
;MGISMTGASPAAAVDYYYELPYPAGEAYTVTQGPEGTYSHTGPYNEYAWDFGLPADYEVSAAQAGTIVFSNRSPYWQNGIEVLIRHSNGRCTHYAHLNRSFHEPGDRVPQGRIVGWSGSTGASTAPHLHLQVIDCNSRVGLPAAIQGWTPHTGTRPVSVNHYA
;
A
#
# COMPACT_ATOMS: atom_id res chain seq x y z
N MET A 1 -37.10 -25.13 -24.14
CA MET A 1 -35.69 -25.49 -23.96
C MET A 1 -34.87 -24.23 -24.12
N GLY A 2 -34.31 -23.73 -23.01
CA GLY A 2 -33.70 -22.41 -22.92
C GLY A 2 -32.33 -22.36 -23.60
N ILE A 3 -32.11 -21.32 -24.40
CA ILE A 3 -30.82 -20.99 -25.00
C ILE A 3 -29.94 -20.41 -23.90
N SER A 4 -28.88 -21.14 -23.55
CA SER A 4 -27.87 -20.73 -22.58
C SER A 4 -27.10 -19.55 -23.16
N MET A 5 -27.30 -18.35 -22.61
CA MET A 5 -26.43 -17.22 -22.88
C MET A 5 -25.13 -17.44 -22.12
N THR A 6 -24.08 -17.90 -22.82
CA THR A 6 -22.71 -17.83 -22.31
C THR A 6 -22.33 -16.35 -22.27
N GLY A 7 -22.60 -15.69 -21.15
CA GLY A 7 -21.98 -14.42 -20.83
C GLY A 7 -20.49 -14.65 -20.77
N ALA A 8 -19.76 -14.11 -21.75
CA ALA A 8 -18.32 -13.96 -21.63
C ALA A 8 -18.07 -13.17 -20.34
N SER A 9 -17.40 -13.80 -19.36
CA SER A 9 -16.83 -13.06 -18.24
C SER A 9 -16.02 -11.90 -18.80
N PRO A 10 -16.21 -10.66 -18.34
CA PRO A 10 -15.30 -9.60 -18.76
C PRO A 10 -13.89 -10.02 -18.37
N ALA A 11 -13.04 -10.15 -19.37
CA ALA A 11 -11.62 -10.40 -19.20
C ALA A 11 -11.04 -9.36 -18.22
N ALA A 12 -10.37 -9.86 -17.18
CA ALA A 12 -9.40 -9.19 -16.31
C ALA A 12 -9.24 -7.67 -16.53
N ALA A 13 -10.12 -6.87 -15.91
CA ALA A 13 -9.95 -5.43 -15.86
C ALA A 13 -9.02 -5.06 -14.69
N VAL A 14 -7.79 -4.68 -15.06
CA VAL A 14 -6.79 -3.91 -14.27
C VAL A 14 -6.29 -4.56 -12.97
N ASP A 15 -5.42 -5.56 -13.10
CA ASP A 15 -4.66 -6.13 -11.98
C ASP A 15 -3.63 -5.16 -11.34
N TYR A 16 -3.56 -3.89 -11.76
CA TYR A 16 -2.60 -2.87 -11.27
C TYR A 16 -3.25 -1.61 -10.69
N TYR A 17 -4.52 -1.67 -10.29
CA TYR A 17 -5.16 -0.50 -9.69
C TYR A 17 -4.95 -0.47 -8.18
N TYR A 18 -4.01 0.36 -7.75
CA TYR A 18 -3.77 0.68 -6.35
C TYR A 18 -4.49 1.98 -6.00
N GLU A 19 -5.28 1.99 -4.94
CA GLU A 19 -5.89 3.18 -4.38
C GLU A 19 -4.99 3.80 -3.31
N LEU A 20 -5.20 5.09 -3.03
CA LEU A 20 -4.55 5.70 -1.89
C LEU A 20 -5.02 5.02 -0.60
N PRO A 21 -4.13 4.80 0.38
CA PRO A 21 -4.41 3.97 1.54
C PRO A 21 -5.10 4.77 2.68
N TYR A 22 -5.95 5.74 2.33
CA TYR A 22 -6.69 6.61 3.25
C TYR A 22 -8.06 6.99 2.64
N PRO A 23 -9.04 7.49 3.42
CA PRO A 23 -10.43 7.63 2.99
C PRO A 23 -10.63 8.56 1.79
N ALA A 24 -11.62 8.26 0.96
CA ALA A 24 -12.03 9.08 -0.17
C ALA A 24 -12.30 10.54 0.24
N GLY A 25 -11.81 11.48 -0.58
CA GLY A 25 -11.93 12.91 -0.34
C GLY A 25 -10.80 13.51 0.50
N GLU A 26 -9.99 12.69 1.16
CA GLU A 26 -8.85 13.17 1.93
C GLU A 26 -7.58 13.30 1.09
N ALA A 27 -6.67 14.16 1.53
CA ALA A 27 -5.41 14.43 0.84
C ALA A 27 -4.28 14.74 1.82
N TYR A 28 -3.17 14.01 1.67
CA TYR A 28 -1.98 14.14 2.50
C TYR A 28 -0.77 14.45 1.63
N THR A 29 0.16 15.24 2.18
CA THR A 29 1.41 15.54 1.47
C THR A 29 2.25 14.29 1.31
N VAL A 30 2.75 14.05 0.10
CA VAL A 30 3.84 13.12 -0.16
C VAL A 30 5.12 13.78 0.34
N THR A 31 5.56 13.43 1.54
CA THR A 31 6.77 13.99 2.17
C THR A 31 8.03 13.51 1.49
N GLN A 32 7.97 12.32 0.89
CA GLN A 32 9.00 11.80 -0.02
C GLN A 32 8.34 10.86 -1.03
N GLY A 33 8.55 11.11 -2.32
CA GLY A 33 8.07 10.25 -3.40
C GLY A 33 9.15 9.29 -3.92
N PRO A 34 8.83 8.54 -4.99
CA PRO A 34 9.77 7.71 -5.71
C PRO A 34 10.98 8.50 -6.21
N GLU A 35 12.11 7.82 -6.32
CA GLU A 35 13.38 8.31 -6.87
C GLU A 35 13.88 9.57 -6.14
N GLY A 36 13.66 9.59 -4.82
CA GLY A 36 14.13 10.65 -3.93
C GLY A 36 15.65 10.61 -3.71
N THR A 37 16.16 11.57 -2.92
CA THR A 37 17.61 11.71 -2.65
C THR A 37 18.01 11.42 -1.20
N TYR A 38 17.04 11.08 -0.34
CA TYR A 38 17.28 10.80 1.08
C TYR A 38 17.23 9.30 1.36
N SER A 39 16.04 8.73 1.55
CA SER A 39 15.87 7.31 1.85
C SER A 39 15.52 6.49 0.60
N HIS A 40 14.70 7.00 -0.32
CA HIS A 40 14.22 6.28 -1.52
C HIS A 40 15.25 6.27 -2.67
N THR A 41 16.42 5.67 -2.42
CA THR A 41 17.55 5.66 -3.38
C THR A 41 18.02 4.26 -3.77
N GLY A 42 17.56 3.22 -3.06
CA GLY A 42 18.03 1.84 -3.26
C GLY A 42 16.97 0.90 -3.82
N PRO A 43 17.37 -0.29 -4.29
CA PRO A 43 16.46 -1.23 -4.96
C PRO A 43 15.29 -1.69 -4.08
N TYR A 44 15.37 -1.53 -2.77
CA TYR A 44 14.31 -1.96 -1.84
C TYR A 44 13.31 -0.85 -1.50
N ASN A 45 13.55 0.40 -1.90
CA ASN A 45 12.72 1.53 -1.50
C ASN A 45 12.71 2.73 -2.46
N GLU A 46 13.38 2.65 -3.62
CA GLU A 46 13.42 3.73 -4.61
C GLU A 46 12.05 4.07 -5.22
N TYR A 47 11.05 3.20 -5.11
CA TYR A 47 9.70 3.46 -5.63
C TYR A 47 8.66 3.71 -4.54
N ALA A 48 9.09 3.99 -3.31
CA ALA A 48 8.18 4.20 -2.19
C ALA A 48 7.58 5.61 -2.16
N TRP A 49 6.47 5.71 -1.44
CA TRP A 49 5.83 6.96 -1.05
C TRP A 49 5.76 7.04 0.46
N ASP A 50 6.24 8.15 1.00
CA ASP A 50 5.96 8.55 2.37
C ASP A 50 4.82 9.57 2.34
N PHE A 51 3.66 9.19 2.88
CA PHE A 51 2.52 10.09 3.07
C PHE A 51 2.52 10.61 4.50
N GLY A 52 2.46 11.93 4.67
CA GLY A 52 2.43 12.60 5.98
C GLY A 52 1.11 12.43 6.75
N LEU A 53 0.69 11.18 6.96
CA LEU A 53 -0.43 10.81 7.81
C LEU A 53 -0.06 11.05 9.29
N PRO A 54 -1.01 11.52 10.12
CA PRO A 54 -0.77 11.65 11.56
C PRO A 54 -0.55 10.27 12.22
N ALA A 55 -0.06 10.27 13.46
CA ALA A 55 0.00 9.04 14.24
C ALA A 55 -1.41 8.51 14.52
N ASP A 56 -1.51 7.18 14.59
CA ASP A 56 -2.74 6.45 14.89
C ASP A 56 -3.88 6.70 13.88
N TYR A 57 -3.52 7.01 12.62
CA TYR A 57 -4.49 7.22 11.54
C TYR A 57 -4.77 5.95 10.76
N GLU A 58 -5.99 5.79 10.28
CA GLU A 58 -6.40 4.59 9.54
C GLU A 58 -5.66 4.45 8.21
N VAL A 59 -5.08 3.27 8.00
CA VAL A 59 -4.40 2.88 6.76
C VAL A 59 -5.16 1.72 6.14
N SER A 60 -5.59 1.87 4.89
CA SER A 60 -6.35 0.86 4.16
C SER A 60 -5.52 0.11 3.11
N ALA A 61 -5.96 -1.10 2.77
CA ALA A 61 -5.38 -1.90 1.72
C ALA A 61 -5.55 -1.20 0.36
N ALA A 62 -4.45 -0.82 -0.27
CA ALA A 62 -4.41 -0.16 -1.57
C ALA A 62 -4.94 -1.06 -2.70
N GLN A 63 -4.88 -2.38 -2.57
CA GLN A 63 -5.51 -3.34 -3.48
C GLN A 63 -5.92 -4.59 -2.68
N ALA A 64 -6.96 -5.29 -3.14
CA ALA A 64 -7.39 -6.54 -2.52
C ALA A 64 -6.29 -7.60 -2.57
N GLY A 65 -6.21 -8.45 -1.56
CA GLY A 65 -5.19 -9.50 -1.52
C GLY A 65 -5.21 -10.33 -0.26
N THR A 66 -4.12 -11.07 -0.06
CA THR A 66 -3.90 -11.91 1.13
C THR A 66 -2.77 -11.32 1.95
N ILE A 67 -2.98 -11.13 3.25
CA ILE A 67 -1.93 -10.74 4.19
C ILE A 67 -0.86 -11.84 4.20
N VAL A 68 0.40 -11.48 3.95
CA VAL A 68 1.55 -12.40 4.02
C VAL A 68 2.50 -12.06 5.16
N PHE A 69 2.39 -10.85 5.72
CA PHE A 69 3.07 -10.43 6.94
C PHE A 69 2.27 -9.32 7.62
N SER A 70 2.22 -9.31 8.95
CA SER A 70 1.53 -8.29 9.75
C SER A 70 2.03 -8.33 11.18
N ASN A 71 3.17 -7.69 11.44
CA ASN A 71 3.76 -7.61 12.78
C ASN A 71 4.95 -6.63 12.78
N ARG A 72 5.70 -6.58 13.89
CA ARG A 72 7.04 -6.01 13.93
C ARG A 72 7.95 -6.75 12.94
N SER A 73 8.51 -5.98 12.01
CA SER A 73 9.35 -6.47 10.93
C SER A 73 10.65 -7.09 11.47
N PRO A 74 11.16 -8.16 10.84
CA PRO A 74 12.52 -8.63 11.08
C PRO A 74 13.58 -7.61 10.63
N TYR A 75 13.21 -6.66 9.77
CA TYR A 75 14.04 -5.51 9.38
C TYR A 75 13.65 -4.32 10.25
N TRP A 76 14.47 -4.01 11.25
CA TRP A 76 14.13 -3.03 12.29
C TRP A 76 13.72 -1.66 11.72
N GLN A 77 14.26 -1.28 10.55
CA GLN A 77 13.96 -0.02 9.88
C GLN A 77 12.47 0.12 9.56
N ASN A 78 11.77 -0.97 9.25
CA ASN A 78 10.38 -0.92 8.82
C ASN A 78 9.39 -0.76 9.99
N GLY A 79 9.84 -0.99 11.23
CA GLY A 79 8.97 -0.94 12.41
C GLY A 79 7.92 -2.04 12.38
N ILE A 80 6.66 -1.69 12.60
CA ILE A 80 5.52 -2.59 12.33
C ILE A 80 5.16 -2.44 10.86
N GLU A 81 5.06 -3.57 10.17
CA GLU A 81 4.73 -3.61 8.75
C GLU A 81 3.58 -4.56 8.45
N VAL A 82 2.87 -4.26 7.36
CA VAL A 82 1.93 -5.16 6.70
C VAL A 82 2.41 -5.40 5.29
N LEU A 83 2.34 -6.66 4.84
CA LEU A 83 2.56 -7.05 3.45
C LEU A 83 1.29 -7.73 2.93
N ILE A 84 0.75 -7.25 1.81
CA ILE A 84 -0.43 -7.82 1.16
C ILE A 84 -0.03 -8.34 -0.21
N ARG A 85 -0.15 -9.65 -0.45
CA ARG A 85 0.07 -10.26 -1.77
C ARG A 85 -1.19 -10.18 -2.62
N HIS A 86 -1.04 -9.68 -3.83
CA HIS A 86 -2.13 -9.50 -4.80
C HIS A 86 -2.18 -10.63 -5.83
N SER A 87 -3.27 -10.72 -6.58
CA SER A 87 -3.50 -11.70 -7.68
C SER A 87 -2.41 -11.67 -8.75
N ASN A 88 -1.84 -10.49 -8.99
CA ASN A 88 -0.79 -10.24 -9.98
C ASN A 88 0.63 -10.68 -9.55
N GLY A 89 0.78 -11.26 -8.34
CA GLY A 89 2.06 -11.71 -7.80
C GLY A 89 2.91 -10.62 -7.12
N ARG A 90 2.49 -9.36 -7.15
CA ARG A 90 3.12 -8.24 -6.42
C ARG A 90 2.57 -8.11 -5.01
N CYS A 91 3.31 -7.39 -4.18
CA CYS A 91 2.91 -7.07 -2.82
C CYS A 91 2.83 -5.57 -2.61
N THR A 92 1.85 -5.11 -1.84
CA THR A 92 1.93 -3.78 -1.22
C THR A 92 2.54 -3.90 0.18
N HIS A 93 3.47 -3.00 0.48
CA HIS A 93 4.18 -2.91 1.74
C HIS A 93 3.81 -1.61 2.45
N TYR A 94 3.32 -1.75 3.68
CA TYR A 94 2.94 -0.65 4.56
C TYR A 94 3.87 -0.71 5.77
N ALA A 95 4.63 0.35 6.03
CA ALA A 95 5.62 0.37 7.12
C ALA A 95 5.45 1.58 8.04
N HIS A 96 6.23 1.59 9.12
CA HIS A 96 6.18 2.56 10.22
C HIS A 96 4.87 2.58 11.00
N LEU A 97 4.06 1.53 10.91
CA LEU A 97 2.76 1.47 11.57
C LEU A 97 2.90 1.49 13.10
N ASN A 98 1.92 2.03 13.81
CA ASN A 98 1.80 1.85 15.26
C ASN A 98 1.07 0.54 15.60
N ARG A 99 0.22 0.07 14.70
CA ARG A 99 -0.58 -1.14 14.88
C ARG A 99 -0.94 -1.78 13.55
N SER A 100 -1.02 -3.10 13.52
CA SER A 100 -1.63 -3.88 12.44
C SER A 100 -2.80 -4.70 12.98
N PHE A 101 -3.77 -5.05 12.12
CA PHE A 101 -5.05 -5.62 12.56
C PHE A 101 -5.34 -7.05 12.11
N HIS A 102 -4.66 -7.54 11.08
CA HIS A 102 -4.94 -8.84 10.47
C HIS A 102 -3.74 -9.78 10.61
N GLU A 103 -3.97 -11.07 10.43
CA GLU A 103 -2.94 -12.10 10.53
C GLU A 103 -2.53 -12.61 9.14
N PRO A 104 -1.31 -13.14 8.98
CA PRO A 104 -0.92 -13.82 7.74
C PRO A 104 -1.91 -14.93 7.38
N GLY A 105 -2.39 -14.91 6.14
CA GLY A 105 -3.43 -15.81 5.62
C GLY A 105 -4.80 -15.14 5.43
N ASP A 106 -5.05 -14.02 6.09
CA ASP A 106 -6.31 -13.29 5.94
C ASP A 106 -6.45 -12.70 4.55
N ARG A 107 -7.66 -12.80 3.98
CA ARG A 107 -8.02 -12.09 2.75
C ARG A 107 -8.67 -10.76 3.09
N VAL A 108 -8.15 -9.69 2.51
CA VAL A 108 -8.67 -8.34 2.68
C VAL A 108 -9.11 -7.76 1.33
N PRO A 109 -10.31 -7.18 1.23
CA PRO A 109 -10.68 -6.41 0.05
C PRO A 109 -9.88 -5.09 -0.01
N GLN A 110 -9.83 -4.47 -1.19
CA GLN A 110 -9.36 -3.09 -1.33
C GLN A 110 -10.17 -2.18 -0.42
N GLY A 111 -9.51 -1.18 0.20
CA GLY A 111 -10.14 -0.26 1.14
C GLY A 111 -10.36 -0.82 2.55
N ARG A 112 -10.09 -2.11 2.81
CA ARG A 112 -10.11 -2.65 4.18
C ARG A 112 -9.01 -2.00 5.01
N ILE A 113 -9.35 -1.47 6.18
CA ILE A 113 -8.36 -0.97 7.14
C ILE A 113 -7.46 -2.13 7.61
N VAL A 114 -6.15 -1.96 7.48
CA VAL A 114 -5.13 -2.98 7.81
C VAL A 114 -4.22 -2.61 8.98
N GLY A 115 -4.19 -1.33 9.35
CA GLY A 115 -3.41 -0.86 10.46
C GLY A 115 -3.61 0.62 10.71
N TRP A 116 -2.79 1.14 11.63
CA TRP A 116 -2.68 2.56 11.90
C TRP A 116 -1.29 3.07 11.61
N SER A 117 -1.18 4.20 10.90
CA SER A 117 0.08 4.90 10.68
C SER A 117 0.74 5.30 12.00
N GLY A 118 2.05 5.48 11.97
CA GLY A 118 2.82 5.68 13.17
C GLY A 118 4.23 6.16 12.88
N SER A 119 5.12 5.94 13.83
CA SER A 119 6.53 6.34 13.73
C SER A 119 7.46 5.24 14.23
N THR A 120 7.10 3.97 14.04
CA THR A 120 7.93 2.83 14.47
C THR A 120 9.07 2.57 13.49
N GLY A 121 10.17 1.97 13.97
CA GLY A 121 11.35 1.69 13.14
C GLY A 121 12.19 2.94 12.87
N ALA A 122 12.77 3.03 11.67
CA ALA A 122 13.57 4.16 11.23
C ALA A 122 12.67 5.29 10.70
N SER A 123 12.05 6.04 11.60
CA SER A 123 11.18 7.16 11.26
C SER A 123 11.49 8.39 12.12
N THR A 124 11.45 9.58 11.51
CA THR A 124 11.71 10.86 12.19
C THR A 124 10.44 11.56 12.66
N ALA A 125 9.28 11.21 12.09
CA ALA A 125 7.96 11.73 12.44
C ALA A 125 6.86 10.77 11.93
N PRO A 126 5.64 10.81 12.49
CA PRO A 126 4.55 9.98 12.01
C PRO A 126 4.27 10.17 10.52
N HIS A 127 4.21 9.05 9.79
CA HIS A 127 3.86 8.98 8.38
C HIS A 127 3.51 7.52 8.00
N LEU A 128 3.05 7.32 6.77
CA LEU A 128 2.94 5.99 6.16
C LEU A 128 3.95 5.87 5.03
N HIS A 129 4.81 4.86 5.13
CA HIS A 129 5.62 4.39 4.02
C HIS A 129 4.84 3.31 3.26
N LEU A 130 4.56 3.56 1.98
CA LEU A 130 3.87 2.65 1.08
C LEU A 130 4.74 2.35 -0.14
N GLN A 131 4.80 1.09 -0.54
CA GLN A 131 5.41 0.73 -1.81
C GLN A 131 4.79 -0.53 -2.41
N VAL A 132 4.89 -0.67 -3.74
CA VAL A 132 4.68 -1.94 -4.43
C VAL A 132 6.03 -2.64 -4.62
N ILE A 133 6.12 -3.88 -4.18
CA ILE A 133 7.34 -4.68 -4.19
C ILE A 133 7.11 -6.04 -4.85
N ASP A 134 8.19 -6.68 -5.30
CA ASP A 134 8.18 -8.11 -5.56
C ASP A 134 8.01 -8.87 -4.24
N CYS A 135 7.03 -9.78 -4.18
CA CYS A 135 6.67 -10.44 -2.92
C CYS A 135 7.76 -11.36 -2.35
N ASN A 136 8.71 -11.81 -3.16
CA ASN A 136 9.72 -12.79 -2.74
C ASN A 136 11.02 -12.10 -2.36
N SER A 137 11.46 -11.15 -3.18
CA SER A 137 12.73 -10.44 -3.01
C SER A 137 12.61 -9.13 -2.23
N ARG A 138 11.38 -8.61 -2.05
CA ARG A 138 11.10 -7.28 -1.49
C ARG A 138 11.72 -6.12 -2.27
N VAL A 139 12.20 -6.36 -3.48
CA VAL A 139 12.68 -5.31 -4.39
C VAL A 139 11.50 -4.44 -4.79
N GLY A 140 11.71 -3.13 -4.73
CA GLY A 140 10.78 -2.12 -5.17
C GLY A 140 10.42 -2.26 -6.64
N LEU A 141 9.15 -2.02 -6.96
CA LEU A 141 8.66 -1.99 -8.34
C LEU A 141 8.06 -0.62 -8.66
N PRO A 142 8.28 -0.09 -9.87
CA PRO A 142 7.53 1.06 -10.35
C PRO A 142 6.04 0.76 -10.31
N ALA A 143 5.27 1.72 -9.80
CA ALA A 143 3.83 1.63 -9.70
C ALA A 143 3.16 3.02 -9.84
N ALA A 144 1.87 2.96 -10.12
CA ALA A 144 0.98 4.11 -10.11
C ALA A 144 -0.11 3.87 -9.07
N ILE A 145 -0.46 4.93 -8.33
CA ILE A 145 -1.58 4.94 -7.39
C ILE A 145 -2.66 5.82 -8.01
N GLN A 146 -3.86 5.27 -8.16
CA GLN A 146 -5.00 5.90 -8.83
C GLN A 146 -4.64 6.39 -10.24
N GLY A 147 -3.82 5.64 -10.96
CA GLY A 147 -3.47 5.89 -12.36
C GLY A 147 -2.32 6.86 -12.61
N TRP A 148 -1.64 7.36 -11.57
CA TRP A 148 -0.44 8.20 -11.73
C TRP A 148 0.57 8.00 -10.58
N THR A 149 1.73 8.65 -10.65
CA THR A 149 2.80 8.51 -9.65
C THR A 149 2.98 9.82 -8.88
N PRO A 150 2.44 9.95 -7.66
CA PRO A 150 2.63 11.14 -6.83
C PRO A 150 4.11 11.43 -6.54
N HIS A 151 4.53 12.67 -6.78
CA HIS A 151 5.90 13.12 -6.48
C HIS A 151 5.98 13.84 -5.14
N THR A 152 7.19 13.98 -4.60
CA THR A 152 7.46 14.77 -3.39
C THR A 152 6.81 16.15 -3.46
N GLY A 153 6.10 16.55 -2.39
CA GLY A 153 5.40 17.83 -2.28
C GLY A 153 3.97 17.84 -2.86
N THR A 154 3.57 16.81 -3.61
CA THR A 154 2.17 16.69 -4.06
C THR A 154 1.24 16.29 -2.90
N ARG A 155 -0.06 16.55 -3.06
CA ARG A 155 -1.12 16.19 -2.09
C ARG A 155 -2.25 15.44 -2.80
N PRO A 156 -2.05 14.16 -3.15
CA PRO A 156 -3.02 13.43 -3.95
C PRO A 156 -4.30 13.19 -3.15
N VAL A 157 -5.45 13.35 -3.80
CA VAL A 157 -6.78 13.14 -3.18
C VAL A 157 -7.20 11.69 -3.38
N SER A 158 -7.57 11.02 -2.29
CA SER A 158 -8.03 9.63 -2.35
C SER A 158 -9.41 9.52 -2.96
N VAL A 159 -9.63 8.44 -3.70
CA VAL A 159 -10.95 7.97 -4.13
C VAL A 159 -11.34 6.65 -3.46
N ASN A 160 -10.54 6.18 -2.49
CA ASN A 160 -10.72 4.90 -1.81
C ASN A 160 -11.93 4.92 -0.88
N HIS A 161 -12.94 4.14 -1.23
CA HIS A 161 -14.09 3.93 -0.35
C HIS A 161 -13.80 2.72 0.55
N TYR A 162 -13.67 2.97 1.85
CA TYR A 162 -13.42 1.92 2.82
C TYR A 162 -14.47 0.81 2.74
N ALA A 163 -14.00 -0.42 2.85
CA ALA A 163 -14.79 -1.64 2.75
C ALA A 163 -15.08 -2.28 4.10
#